data_AF-A0A0L8HC14-F1
#
_entry.id   AF-A0A0L8HC14-F1
#
_cell.length_a   1.000
_cell.length_b   1.000
_cell.length_c   1.000
_cell.angle_alpha   90.00
_cell.angle_beta   90.00
_cell.angle_gamma   90.00
#
_symmetry.space_group_name_H-M   'P 1'
#
loop_
_entity.id
_entity.type
_entity.pdbx_description
1 polymer ?
#
loop_
_entity_poly.entity_id
_entity_poly.type
_entity_poly.pdbx_seq_one_letter_code
_entity_poly.pdbx_strand_id
1 'polypeptide(L)'
;MTIKVFFFPQVFHDQTFHSVASLSTDVPVLTCSGIAKRFLVPGWRMGWIVINDRGGVFEKEIRGGLLNLSQKILGPCTLVQGALPNILKNTEKSFFDSIITIVEENAKFCYESFLRIPGLKPVMPQGALYMMVSSKL
;
A
#
# COMPACT_ATOMS: atom_id res chain seq x y z
N MET A 1 11.67 -17.62 -7.68
CA MET A 1 11.56 -16.18 -8.01
C MET A 1 10.48 -15.58 -7.11
N THR A 2 10.86 -14.88 -6.05
CA THR A 2 9.90 -14.39 -5.04
C THR A 2 9.42 -13.01 -5.43
N ILE A 3 8.30 -12.94 -6.14
CA ILE A 3 7.61 -11.67 -6.38
C ILE A 3 6.92 -11.30 -5.06
N LYS A 4 7.37 -10.22 -4.41
CA LYS A 4 6.68 -9.69 -3.24
C LYS A 4 5.98 -8.38 -3.60
N VAL A 5 4.67 -8.46 -3.76
CA VAL A 5 3.79 -7.31 -3.99
C VAL A 5 3.46 -6.66 -2.64
N PHE A 6 3.82 -5.39 -2.44
CA PHE A 6 3.58 -4.67 -1.19
C PHE A 6 2.85 -3.35 -1.40
N PHE A 7 1.79 -3.13 -0.63
CA PHE A 7 1.08 -1.86 -0.51
C PHE A 7 1.94 -0.84 0.25
N PHE A 8 2.09 0.35 -0.32
CA PHE A 8 2.83 1.48 0.25
C PHE A 8 2.09 2.07 1.48
N PRO A 9 2.80 2.50 2.54
CA PRO A 9 2.26 2.47 3.89
C PRO A 9 1.35 3.63 4.24
N GLN A 10 0.33 3.26 5.01
CA GLN A 10 -0.28 4.09 6.03
C GLN A 10 0.01 3.37 7.35
N VAL A 11 1.04 3.81 8.06
CA VAL A 11 1.45 3.28 9.37
C VAL A 11 1.01 4.26 10.46
N PHE A 12 0.79 3.75 11.67
CA PHE A 12 0.48 4.59 12.83
C PHE A 12 1.70 5.37 13.31
N HIS A 13 1.49 6.42 14.10
CA HIS A 13 2.52 7.41 14.42
C HIS A 13 3.80 6.81 15.04
N ASP A 14 3.66 5.77 15.86
CA ASP A 14 4.78 5.12 16.54
C ASP A 14 5.48 4.03 15.70
N GLN A 15 5.12 3.89 14.43
CA GLN A 15 5.58 2.80 13.57
C GLN A 15 6.28 3.32 12.33
N THR A 16 7.39 2.69 11.95
CA THR A 16 8.13 3.04 10.73
C THR A 16 7.92 1.98 9.66
N PHE A 17 7.56 2.41 8.46
CA PHE A 17 7.54 1.51 7.32
C PHE A 17 8.89 1.45 6.62
N HIS A 18 9.34 0.23 6.37
CA HIS A 18 10.49 -0.05 5.52
C HIS A 18 10.01 -0.79 4.27
N SER A 19 10.30 -0.21 3.10
CA SER A 19 10.01 -0.88 1.83
C SER A 19 10.90 -2.11 1.70
N VAL A 20 10.34 -3.25 1.29
CA VAL A 20 11.17 -4.44 1.02
C VAL A 20 12.18 -4.18 -0.09
N ALA A 21 11.85 -3.31 -1.06
CA ALA A 21 12.79 -2.91 -2.10
C ALA A 21 13.99 -2.11 -1.54
N SER A 22 13.84 -1.37 -0.43
CA SER A 22 14.97 -0.66 0.19
C SER A 22 15.87 -1.58 1.01
N LEU A 23 15.32 -2.67 1.54
CA LEU A 23 16.07 -3.67 2.31
C LEU A 23 16.73 -4.74 1.42
N SER A 24 16.22 -4.94 0.21
CA SER A 24 16.77 -5.92 -0.72
C SER A 24 18.03 -5.42 -1.42
N THR A 25 19.07 -6.25 -1.44
CA THR A 25 20.34 -5.98 -2.14
C THR A 25 20.52 -6.85 -3.39
N ASP A 26 19.99 -8.06 -3.36
CA ASP A 26 20.24 -9.15 -4.31
C ASP A 26 18.94 -9.69 -4.93
N VAL A 27 17.84 -9.68 -4.18
CA VAL A 27 16.54 -10.18 -4.65
C VAL A 27 15.81 -9.09 -5.44
N PRO A 28 15.36 -9.36 -6.69
CA PRO A 28 14.59 -8.40 -7.47
C PRO A 28 13.16 -8.28 -6.92
N VAL A 29 12.64 -7.04 -6.82
CA VAL A 29 11.35 -6.73 -6.17
C VAL A 29 10.43 -5.92 -7.10
N LEU A 30 9.21 -6.41 -7.28
CA LEU A 30 8.12 -5.67 -7.93
C LEU A 30 7.23 -5.01 -6.87
N THR A 31 7.33 -3.70 -6.73
CA THR A 31 6.54 -2.94 -5.76
C THR A 31 5.30 -2.37 -6.43
N CYS A 32 4.10 -2.75 -5.99
CA CYS A 32 2.85 -2.21 -6.52
C CYS A 32 2.30 -1.14 -5.58
N SER A 33 2.06 0.07 -6.09
CA SER A 33 1.53 1.17 -5.30
C SER A 33 0.45 1.93 -6.08
N GLY A 34 -0.21 2.88 -5.43
CA GLY A 34 -1.24 3.70 -6.05
C GLY A 34 -1.82 4.74 -5.10
N ILE A 35 -2.74 5.54 -5.62
CA ILE A 35 -3.37 6.64 -4.85
C ILE A 35 -4.65 6.21 -4.13
N ALA A 36 -5.14 4.98 -4.37
CA ALA A 36 -6.45 4.52 -3.94
C ALA A 36 -6.71 4.61 -2.42
N LYS A 37 -5.70 4.30 -1.60
CA LYS A 37 -5.84 4.26 -0.13
C LYS A 37 -5.22 5.49 0.52
N ARG A 38 -3.97 5.79 0.18
CA ARG A 38 -3.22 6.92 0.75
C ARG A 38 -3.84 8.29 0.46
N PHE A 39 -4.45 8.47 -0.71
CA PHE A 39 -5.11 9.71 -1.11
C PHE A 39 -6.65 9.59 -1.09
N LEU A 40 -7.20 8.49 -0.55
CA LEU A 40 -8.63 8.25 -0.40
C LEU A 40 -9.46 8.37 -1.70
N VAL A 41 -8.85 8.10 -2.85
CA VAL A 41 -9.51 8.14 -4.18
C VAL A 41 -9.51 6.78 -4.88
N PRO A 42 -10.11 5.73 -4.29
CA PRO A 42 -10.09 4.38 -4.88
C PRO A 42 -10.82 4.30 -6.23
N GLY A 43 -11.78 5.20 -6.48
CA GLY A 43 -12.54 5.30 -7.73
C GLY A 43 -11.73 5.80 -8.92
N TRP A 44 -10.58 6.44 -8.71
CA TRP A 44 -9.76 6.99 -9.80
C TRP A 44 -8.93 5.94 -10.54
N ARG A 45 -8.87 4.72 -10.00
CA ARG A 45 -8.25 3.54 -10.63
C ARG A 45 -6.80 3.76 -11.07
N MET A 46 -6.03 4.54 -10.31
CA MET A 46 -4.64 4.85 -10.62
C MET A 46 -3.68 4.14 -9.65
N GLY A 47 -2.80 3.34 -10.24
CA GLY A 47 -1.71 2.63 -9.56
C GLY A 47 -0.55 2.39 -10.52
N TRP A 48 0.56 1.90 -10.00
CA TRP A 48 1.79 1.66 -10.74
C TRP A 48 2.59 0.51 -10.14
N ILE A 49 3.49 -0.05 -10.96
CA ILE A 49 4.46 -1.07 -10.58
C ILE A 49 5.84 -0.45 -10.69
N VAL A 50 6.63 -0.54 -9.62
CA VAL A 50 8.05 -0.14 -9.61
C VAL A 50 8.89 -1.41 -9.64
N ILE A 51 9.72 -1.53 -10.68
CA ILE A 51 10.63 -2.65 -10.86
C ILE A 51 11.97 -2.29 -10.21
N ASN A 52 12.27 -2.90 -9.07
CA ASN A 52 13.55 -2.74 -8.37
C ASN A 52 14.39 -3.99 -8.64
N ASP A 53 15.21 -3.93 -9.68
CA ASP A 53 16.04 -5.05 -10.10
C ASP A 53 17.49 -4.60 -10.25
N ARG A 54 18.34 -4.97 -9.29
CA ARG A 54 19.76 -4.62 -9.28
C ARG A 54 20.63 -5.61 -10.06
N GLY A 55 20.13 -6.83 -10.27
CA GLY A 55 20.86 -7.93 -10.92
C GLY A 55 20.46 -8.18 -12.38
N GLY A 56 19.53 -7.40 -12.92
CA GLY A 56 19.04 -7.55 -14.29
C GLY A 56 18.25 -8.84 -14.54
N VAL A 57 17.74 -9.47 -13.48
CA VAL A 57 17.02 -10.75 -13.55
C VAL A 57 15.68 -10.61 -14.29
N PHE A 58 15.02 -9.47 -14.16
CA PHE A 58 13.73 -9.17 -14.77
C PHE A 58 13.82 -8.58 -16.19
N GLU A 59 15.02 -8.22 -16.65
CA GLU A 59 15.21 -7.54 -17.94
C GLU A 59 14.78 -8.38 -19.14
N LYS A 60 15.12 -9.68 -19.16
CA LYS A 60 14.87 -10.54 -20.33
C LYS A 60 13.39 -10.79 -20.60
N GLU A 61 12.65 -11.29 -19.60
CA GLU A 61 11.29 -11.81 -19.83
C GLU A 61 10.22 -10.98 -19.14
N ILE A 62 10.49 -10.50 -17.92
CA ILE A 62 9.46 -9.89 -17.08
C ILE A 62 9.10 -8.48 -17.54
N ARG A 63 10.08 -7.65 -17.90
CA ARG A 63 9.79 -6.31 -18.45
C ARG A 63 8.99 -6.37 -19.74
N GLY A 64 9.40 -7.23 -20.67
CA GLY A 64 8.67 -7.45 -21.93
C GLY A 64 7.25 -7.97 -21.69
N GLY A 65 7.10 -8.95 -20.79
CA GLY A 65 5.80 -9.49 -20.41
C GLY A 65 4.87 -8.44 -19.78
N LEU A 66 5.37 -7.62 -18.87
CA LEU A 66 4.60 -6.52 -18.26
C LEU A 66 4.17 -5.49 -19.30
N LEU A 67 5.06 -5.12 -20.23
CA LEU A 67 4.73 -4.21 -21.32
C LEU A 67 3.63 -4.79 -22.23
N ASN A 68 3.76 -6.05 -22.64
CA ASN A 68 2.78 -6.73 -23.48
C ASN A 68 1.40 -6.84 -22.78
N LEU A 69 1.38 -7.10 -21.47
CA LEU A 69 0.13 -7.11 -20.70
C LEU A 69 -0.51 -5.73 -20.59
N SER A 70 0.30 -4.67 -20.43
CA SER A 70 -0.20 -3.30 -20.33
C SER A 70 -0.93 -2.85 -21.61
N GLN A 71 -0.49 -3.31 -22.78
CA GLN A 71 -1.11 -2.99 -24.07
C GLN A 71 -2.53 -3.56 -24.23
N LYS A 72 -2.91 -4.62 -23.49
CA LYS A 72 -4.27 -5.18 -23.56
C LYS A 72 -5.34 -4.26 -22.96
N ILE A 73 -4.96 -3.45 -21.97
CA ILE A 73 -5.88 -2.57 -21.22
C ILE A 73 -5.68 -1.09 -21.56
N LEU A 74 -4.61 -0.74 -22.28
CA LEU A 74 -4.24 0.63 -22.68
C LEU A 74 -4.00 1.61 -21.51
N GLY A 75 -3.86 1.09 -20.29
CA GLY A 75 -3.52 1.87 -19.10
C GLY A 75 -4.70 2.60 -18.43
N PRO A 76 -4.41 3.38 -17.37
CA PRO A 76 -5.42 4.12 -16.59
C PRO A 76 -5.81 5.47 -17.23
N CYS A 77 -6.79 6.16 -16.65
CA CYS A 77 -7.26 7.46 -17.14
C CYS A 77 -6.13 8.50 -17.31
N THR A 78 -5.99 9.06 -18.52
CA THR A 78 -4.92 10.00 -18.89
C THR A 78 -4.97 11.31 -18.11
N LEU A 79 -6.16 11.81 -17.76
CA LEU A 79 -6.32 13.00 -16.92
C LEU A 79 -5.69 12.79 -15.53
N VAL A 80 -5.93 11.63 -14.93
CA VAL A 80 -5.37 11.29 -13.62
C VAL A 80 -3.86 11.09 -13.71
N GLN A 81 -3.36 10.50 -14.81
CA GLN A 81 -1.93 10.38 -15.06
C GLN A 81 -1.25 11.76 -15.14
N GLY A 82 -1.86 12.72 -15.84
CA GLY A 82 -1.35 14.10 -15.93
C GLY A 82 -1.38 14.86 -14.61
N ALA A 83 -2.39 14.61 -13.76
CA ALA A 83 -2.49 15.22 -12.43
C ALA A 83 -1.54 14.58 -11.39
N LEU A 84 -1.09 13.36 -11.62
CA LEU A 84 -0.36 12.56 -10.63
C LEU A 84 0.91 13.24 -10.08
N PRO A 85 1.80 13.86 -10.88
CA PRO A 85 2.98 14.55 -10.35
C PRO A 85 2.62 15.67 -9.38
N ASN A 86 1.56 16.42 -9.68
CA ASN A 86 1.06 17.50 -8.84
C ASN A 86 0.49 16.95 -7.52
N ILE A 87 -0.32 15.89 -7.59
CA ILE A 87 -0.90 15.22 -6.42
C ILE A 87 0.21 14.72 -5.48
N LEU A 88 1.22 14.04 -6.02
CA LEU A 88 2.32 13.47 -5.23
C LEU A 88 3.21 14.54 -4.59
N LYS A 89 3.42 15.67 -5.26
CA LYS A 89 4.33 16.73 -4.79
C LYS A 89 3.66 17.72 -3.85
N ASN A 90 2.42 18.10 -4.12
CA ASN A 90 1.77 19.26 -3.50
C ASN A 90 0.68 18.89 -2.49
N THR A 91 0.41 17.61 -2.26
CA THR A 91 -0.47 17.21 -1.15
C THR A 91 0.27 17.37 0.17
N GLU A 92 -0.27 18.21 1.05
CA GLU A 92 0.35 18.54 2.33
C GLU A 92 0.47 17.33 3.26
N LYS A 93 1.49 17.35 4.13
CA LYS A 93 1.68 16.30 5.14
C LYS A 93 0.53 16.25 6.15
N SER A 94 -0.02 17.42 6.51
CA SER A 94 -1.18 17.59 7.39
C SER A 94 -2.37 16.72 6.99
N PHE A 95 -2.62 16.59 5.68
CA PHE A 95 -3.64 15.71 5.14
C PHE A 95 -3.39 14.25 5.57
N PHE A 96 -2.20 13.71 5.34
CA PHE A 96 -1.89 12.33 5.70
C PHE A 96 -1.90 12.11 7.22
N ASP A 97 -1.32 13.04 7.98
CA ASP A 97 -1.24 12.94 9.44
C ASP A 97 -2.66 12.91 10.05
N SER A 98 -3.57 13.76 9.57
CA SER A 98 -4.98 13.77 10.03
C SER A 98 -5.70 12.44 9.77
N ILE A 99 -5.47 11.83 8.60
CA ILE A 99 -6.07 10.53 8.27
C ILE A 99 -5.47 9.41 9.13
N ILE A 100 -4.16 9.44 9.40
CA ILE A 100 -3.52 8.46 10.28
C ILE A 100 -4.09 8.58 11.70
N THR A 101 -4.26 9.80 12.23
CA THR A 101 -4.87 10.03 13.55
C THR A 101 -6.26 9.41 13.65
N ILE A 102 -7.15 9.71 12.69
CA ILE A 102 -8.53 9.18 12.69
C ILE A 102 -8.53 7.65 12.63
N VAL A 103 -7.70 7.06 11.78
CA VAL A 103 -7.65 5.59 11.63
C VAL A 103 -7.08 4.93 12.88
N GLU A 104 -6.06 5.53 13.49
CA GLU A 104 -5.44 5.02 14.71
C GLU A 104 -6.39 5.09 15.91
N GLU A 105 -7.11 6.20 16.08
CA GLU A 105 -8.14 6.36 17.11
C GLU A 105 -9.27 5.34 16.96
N ASN A 106 -9.77 5.16 15.74
CA ASN A 106 -10.79 4.16 15.44
C ASN A 106 -10.29 2.73 15.67
N ALA A 107 -9.02 2.45 15.34
CA ALA A 107 -8.42 1.15 15.61
C ALA A 107 -8.34 0.88 17.12
N LYS A 108 -7.91 1.86 17.94
CA LYS A 108 -7.91 1.74 19.41
C LYS A 108 -9.32 1.51 19.96
N PHE A 109 -10.30 2.29 19.48
CA PHE A 109 -11.69 2.15 19.89
C PHE A 109 -12.26 0.75 19.56
N CYS A 110 -12.04 0.26 18.33
CA CYS A 110 -12.47 -1.08 17.92
C CYS A 110 -11.79 -2.17 18.74
N TYR A 111 -10.49 -2.03 19.00
CA TYR A 111 -9.72 -3.00 19.79
C TYR A 111 -10.29 -3.15 21.20
N GLU A 112 -10.48 -2.04 21.92
CA GLU A 112 -11.07 -2.02 23.27
C GLU A 112 -12.52 -2.52 23.29
N SER A 113 -13.27 -2.29 22.21
CA SER A 113 -14.64 -2.80 22.09
C SER A 113 -14.67 -4.31 21.93
N PHE A 114 -13.81 -4.88 21.07
CA PHE A 114 -13.73 -6.33 20.88
C PHE A 114 -13.12 -7.06 22.08
N LEU A 115 -12.19 -6.44 22.81
CA LEU A 115 -11.57 -7.03 24.00
C LEU A 115 -12.60 -7.31 25.12
N ARG A 116 -13.69 -6.54 25.15
CA ARG A 116 -14.78 -6.68 26.13
C ARG A 116 -15.75 -7.81 25.82
N ILE A 117 -15.70 -8.39 24.61
CA ILE A 117 -16.62 -9.44 24.19
C ILE A 117 -16.00 -10.82 24.50
N PRO A 118 -16.62 -11.62 25.39
CA PRO A 118 -16.12 -12.96 25.70
C PRO A 118 -16.04 -13.83 24.44
N GLY A 119 -14.91 -14.55 24.28
CA GLY A 119 -14.67 -15.43 23.13
C GLY A 119 -13.98 -14.75 21.94
N LEU A 120 -13.90 -13.42 21.90
CA LEU A 120 -13.14 -12.69 20.89
C LEU A 120 -11.74 -12.31 21.38
N LYS A 121 -10.78 -12.36 20.47
CA LYS A 121 -9.39 -11.95 20.68
C LYS A 121 -8.93 -11.07 19.50
N PRO A 122 -9.08 -9.74 19.61
CA PRO A 122 -8.57 -8.82 18.59
C PRO A 122 -7.04 -8.75 18.62
N VAL A 123 -6.43 -8.41 17.47
CA VAL A 123 -5.00 -8.07 17.36
C VAL A 123 -4.89 -6.61 16.95
N MET A 124 -4.22 -5.78 17.77
CA MET A 124 -4.07 -4.35 17.50
C MET A 124 -3.27 -4.13 16.20
N PRO A 125 -3.86 -3.49 15.18
CA PRO A 125 -3.14 -3.18 13.96
C PRO A 125 -2.11 -2.07 14.19
N GLN A 126 -1.07 -2.06 13.36
CA GLN A 126 -0.01 -1.04 13.36
C GLN A 126 -0.09 -0.10 12.15
N GLY A 127 -1.15 -0.24 11.36
CA GLY A 127 -1.37 0.48 10.11
C GLY A 127 -2.50 -0.12 9.29
N ALA A 128 -2.60 0.30 8.04
CA ALA A 128 -3.70 -0.03 7.13
C ALA A 128 -5.08 0.35 7.68
N LEU A 129 -6.14 -0.31 7.18
CA LEU A 129 -7.54 0.04 7.45
C LEU A 129 -8.37 -1.15 7.94
N TYR A 130 -7.72 -2.16 8.53
CA TYR A 130 -8.37 -3.40 8.96
C TYR A 130 -7.78 -3.94 10.26
N MET A 131 -8.59 -4.69 10.99
CA MET A 131 -8.22 -5.38 12.23
C MET A 131 -8.64 -6.84 12.12
N MET A 132 -7.76 -7.74 12.53
CA MET A 132 -8.06 -9.16 12.61
C MET A 132 -8.57 -9.49 14.02
N VAL A 133 -9.66 -10.24 14.08
CA VAL A 133 -10.26 -10.70 15.34
C VAL A 133 -10.40 -12.21 15.27
N SER A 134 -9.72 -12.91 16.18
CA SER A 134 -9.90 -14.35 16.33
C SER A 134 -11.10 -14.60 17.22
N SER A 135 -11.94 -15.56 16.84
CA SER A 135 -13.01 -16.08 17.70
C SER A 135 -12.67 -17.49 18.16
N LYS A 136 -12.93 -17.80 19.43
CA LYS A 136 -13.00 -19.17 19.93
C LYS A 136 -14.47 -19.56 19.99
N LEU A 137 -14.94 -20.25 18.94
CA LEU A 137 -16.14 -21.08 19.01
C LEU A 137 -15.84 -22.34 19.81
#